data_AF-A0A3N5NNG4-F1
#
_entry.id   AF-A0A3N5NNG4-F1
#
_cell.length_a   1.000
_cell.length_b   1.000
_cell.length_c   1.000
_cell.angle_alpha   90.00
_cell.angle_beta   90.00
_cell.angle_gamma   90.00
#
_symmetry.space_group_name_H-M   'P 1'
#
loop_
_entity.id
_entity.type
_entity.pdbx_description
1 polymer ?
#
loop_
_entity_poly.entity_id
_entity_poly.type
_entity_poly.pdbx_seq_one_letter_code
_entity_poly.pdbx_strand_id
1 'polypeptide(L)'
;MLSRKEEAALLLALSPHLESFVAELFGIERELAAMRDEHLALGCLYSCKRQFVQRKAATRVKPQEVAGFDATAARRDLEGRFGEPFSELAFARHVTGWQGSEAVHAEALELALRYAGWAIHTDAGRAIHRDGVLFKVPRKLDPTRLVPVVETAGDRYKTYHLDHVRRRQGFGLTDRGTDLVGALDQANYCIWCHEQGKDSCSQGLREKAAADGTPGAFKKSVFGVTLAGCPLEERISEFHKLKVEGQPIGALAMIVVDNPIAAATGHRICNDCMKACIYQKQDPVDIPQAETRTLKDVLALSWGFEIYSLLTRWNPLNLRFPHARAATGRRALVVGMGPAGFTLAHYLLNEGHTVVGIDGLKVEPLDGGLSGVSEDGKRVPFRPIRDVNELYEALDERVMAGFGGVAEYGITVRWDKNFLKIVRLLLERRSRFALHGGVRFGGTLDVAGAFELGFDHIALCAGA
;
A
#
# COMPACT_ATOMS: atom_id res chain seq x y z
N MET A 1 -24.74 -16.04 9.63
CA MET A 1 -23.53 -15.44 9.03
C MET A 1 -23.68 -13.93 9.16
N LEU A 2 -22.61 -13.22 9.55
CA LEU A 2 -22.61 -11.76 9.58
C LEU A 2 -22.69 -11.23 8.14
N SER A 3 -23.42 -10.14 7.92
CA SER A 3 -23.28 -9.35 6.69
C SER A 3 -21.87 -8.76 6.60
N ARG A 4 -21.41 -8.41 5.41
CA ARG A 4 -20.08 -7.78 5.23
C ARG A 4 -19.90 -6.52 6.08
N LYS A 5 -20.96 -5.73 6.25
CA LYS A 5 -20.94 -4.51 7.07
C LYS A 5 -20.82 -4.84 8.57
N GLU A 6 -21.56 -5.83 9.06
CA GLU A 6 -21.45 -6.29 10.46
C GLU A 6 -20.09 -6.93 10.73
N GLU A 7 -19.57 -7.72 9.77
CA GLU A 7 -18.23 -8.29 9.83
C GLU A 7 -17.18 -7.18 9.89
N ALA A 8 -17.21 -6.19 9.00
CA ALA A 8 -16.30 -5.04 9.01
C ALA A 8 -16.34 -4.30 10.36
N ALA A 9 -17.53 -4.03 10.91
CA ALA A 9 -17.68 -3.39 12.21
C ALA A 9 -17.05 -4.22 13.34
N LEU A 10 -17.24 -5.53 13.34
CA LEU A 10 -16.62 -6.44 14.31
C LEU A 10 -15.10 -6.43 14.18
N LEU A 11 -14.56 -6.54 12.97
CA LEU A 11 -13.11 -6.57 12.75
C LEU A 11 -12.45 -5.26 13.18
N LEU A 12 -13.07 -4.12 12.88
CA LEU A 12 -12.61 -2.81 13.36
C LEU A 12 -12.61 -2.72 14.89
N ALA A 13 -13.65 -3.25 15.54
CA ALA A 13 -13.73 -3.25 17.01
C ALA A 13 -12.69 -4.18 17.65
N LEU A 14 -12.31 -5.28 16.98
CA LEU A 14 -11.30 -6.23 17.47
C LEU A 14 -9.86 -5.76 17.23
N SER A 15 -9.64 -4.92 16.21
CA SER A 15 -8.30 -4.51 15.79
C SER A 15 -7.43 -3.88 16.90
N PRO A 16 -7.95 -2.96 17.75
CA PRO A 16 -7.15 -2.38 18.84
C PRO A 16 -6.69 -3.43 19.86
N HIS A 17 -7.50 -4.47 20.10
CA HIS A 17 -7.17 -5.55 21.03
C HIS A 17 -6.08 -6.46 20.46
N LEU A 18 -6.16 -6.79 19.16
CA LEU A 18 -5.10 -7.52 18.47
C LEU A 18 -3.79 -6.74 18.50
N GLU A 19 -3.83 -5.44 18.16
CA GLU A 19 -2.63 -4.60 18.14
C GLU A 19 -1.97 -4.52 19.52
N SER A 20 -2.75 -4.32 20.58
CA SER A 20 -2.23 -4.29 21.96
C SER A 20 -1.60 -5.63 22.35
N PHE A 21 -2.25 -6.75 22.01
CA PHE A 21 -1.71 -8.09 22.27
C PHE A 21 -0.39 -8.33 21.53
N VAL A 22 -0.31 -7.96 20.25
CA VAL A 22 0.94 -8.11 19.47
C VAL A 22 2.04 -7.24 20.05
N ALA A 23 1.72 -6.02 20.48
CA ALA A 23 2.70 -5.12 21.09
C ALA A 23 3.31 -5.71 22.36
N GLU A 24 2.48 -6.27 23.24
CA GLU A 24 2.90 -6.96 24.47
C GLU A 24 3.73 -8.22 24.14
N LEU A 25 3.25 -9.04 23.19
CA LEU A 25 3.92 -10.28 22.80
C LEU A 25 5.35 -10.06 22.31
N PHE A 26 5.59 -8.97 21.58
CA PHE A 26 6.92 -8.63 21.04
C PHE A 26 7.69 -7.63 21.90
N GLY A 27 7.10 -7.11 22.98
CA GLY A 27 7.72 -6.11 23.86
C GLY A 27 8.02 -4.78 23.18
N ILE A 28 7.11 -4.31 22.32
CA ILE A 28 7.27 -3.10 21.50
C ILE A 28 6.24 -2.00 21.83
N GLU A 29 5.62 -2.04 23.01
CA GLU A 29 4.51 -1.15 23.39
C GLU A 29 4.91 0.33 23.31
N ARG A 30 6.14 0.67 23.73
CA ARG A 30 6.67 2.04 23.65
C ARG A 30 6.91 2.50 22.22
N GLU A 31 7.46 1.62 21.38
CA GLU A 31 7.75 1.91 19.98
C GLU A 31 6.46 2.10 19.19
N LEU A 32 5.49 1.21 19.41
CA LEU A 32 4.16 1.31 18.82
C LEU A 32 3.41 2.56 19.30
N ALA A 33 3.48 2.89 20.59
CA ALA A 33 2.87 4.11 21.12
C ALA A 33 3.47 5.37 20.46
N ALA A 34 4.78 5.44 20.29
CA ALA A 34 5.44 6.53 19.59
C ALA A 34 4.98 6.63 18.12
N MET A 35 4.90 5.49 17.41
CA MET A 35 4.38 5.46 16.04
C MET A 35 2.92 5.92 15.96
N ARG A 36 2.07 5.51 16.90
CA ARG A 36 0.69 5.98 17.00
C ARG A 36 0.63 7.49 17.23
N ASP A 37 1.45 8.02 18.13
CA ASP A 37 1.50 9.46 18.40
C ASP A 37 1.93 10.25 17.15
N GLU A 38 2.88 9.74 16.36
CA GLU A 38 3.25 10.32 15.06
C GLU A 38 2.08 10.35 14.07
N HIS A 39 1.30 9.27 13.98
CA HIS A 39 0.10 9.22 13.12
C HIS A 39 -0.93 10.26 13.55
N LEU A 40 -1.22 10.34 14.85
CA LEU A 40 -2.25 11.22 15.41
C LEU A 40 -1.83 12.70 15.36
N ALA A 41 -0.54 13.01 15.53
CA ALA A 41 -0.01 14.37 15.42
C ALA A 41 -0.27 15.00 14.04
N LEU A 42 -0.30 14.19 12.99
CA LEU A 42 -0.58 14.62 11.61
C LEU A 42 -2.09 14.86 11.35
N GLY A 43 -3.00 14.47 12.25
CA GLY A 43 -4.44 14.59 12.04
C GLY A 43 -4.91 16.01 11.70
N CYS A 44 -4.29 17.03 12.31
CA CYS A 44 -4.61 18.43 12.03
C CYS A 44 -4.29 18.83 10.58
N LEU A 45 -3.26 18.24 9.97
CA LEU A 45 -2.88 18.47 8.57
C LEU A 45 -4.02 18.13 7.61
N TYR A 46 -4.60 16.94 7.76
CA TYR A 46 -5.65 16.45 6.87
C TYR A 46 -7.00 17.13 7.15
N SER A 47 -7.30 17.42 8.42
CA SER A 47 -8.47 18.22 8.79
C SER A 47 -8.41 19.61 8.14
N CYS A 48 -7.28 20.31 8.29
CA CYS A 48 -7.06 21.63 7.67
C CYS A 48 -7.12 21.54 6.13
N LYS A 49 -6.47 20.54 5.53
CA LYS A 49 -6.52 20.30 4.08
C LYS A 49 -7.96 20.20 3.57
N ARG A 50 -8.80 19.42 4.24
CA ARG A 50 -10.20 19.22 3.84
C ARG A 50 -11.08 20.43 4.12
N GLN A 51 -11.05 20.95 5.35
CA GLN A 51 -12.00 21.97 5.81
C GLN A 51 -11.63 23.38 5.39
N PHE A 52 -10.33 23.69 5.37
CA PHE A 52 -9.84 25.03 5.06
C PHE A 52 -9.36 25.12 3.61
N VAL A 53 -8.40 24.29 3.22
CA VAL A 53 -7.74 24.42 1.91
C VAL A 53 -8.70 24.06 0.77
N GLN A 54 -9.27 22.86 0.77
CA GLN A 54 -10.12 22.38 -0.32
C GLN A 54 -11.50 23.05 -0.34
N ARG A 55 -12.15 23.18 0.81
CA ARG A 55 -13.53 23.70 0.89
C ARG A 55 -13.61 25.22 0.86
N LYS A 56 -12.64 25.94 1.46
CA LYS A 56 -12.63 27.41 1.50
C LYS A 56 -11.64 27.99 0.50
N ALA A 57 -10.33 27.72 0.63
CA ALA A 57 -9.32 28.42 -0.19
C ALA A 57 -9.47 28.14 -1.68
N ALA A 58 -9.55 26.87 -2.09
CA ALA A 58 -9.65 26.48 -3.50
C ALA A 58 -10.95 26.92 -4.19
N THR A 59 -11.99 27.27 -3.43
CA THR A 59 -13.28 27.71 -3.98
C THR A 59 -13.42 29.22 -3.97
N ARG A 60 -13.00 29.88 -2.89
CA ARG A 60 -13.17 31.32 -2.65
C ARG A 60 -12.09 32.16 -3.32
N VAL A 61 -10.83 31.72 -3.28
CA VAL A 61 -9.71 32.47 -3.86
C VAL A 61 -9.58 32.12 -5.33
N LYS A 62 -9.61 33.12 -6.22
CA LYS A 62 -9.46 32.93 -7.66
C LYS A 62 -8.01 33.13 -8.09
N PRO A 63 -7.53 32.44 -9.15
CA PRO A 63 -6.16 32.59 -9.64
C PRO A 63 -5.77 34.05 -9.94
N GLN A 64 -6.71 34.88 -10.42
CA GLN A 64 -6.46 36.29 -10.73
C GLN A 64 -6.17 37.13 -9.49
N GLU A 65 -6.77 36.79 -8.35
CA GLU A 65 -6.65 37.54 -7.08
C GLU A 65 -5.27 37.35 -6.41
N VAL A 66 -4.56 36.30 -6.83
CA VAL A 66 -3.25 35.92 -6.26
C VAL A 66 -2.09 36.07 -7.26
N ALA A 67 -2.34 36.59 -8.46
CA ALA A 67 -1.32 36.77 -9.51
C ALA A 67 -0.21 37.77 -9.12
N GLY A 68 -0.48 38.70 -8.19
CA GLY A 68 0.48 39.64 -7.63
C GLY A 68 0.59 39.57 -6.10
N PHE A 69 0.17 38.45 -5.50
CA PHE A 69 0.21 38.28 -4.05
C PHE A 69 1.64 38.10 -3.55
N ASP A 70 2.08 38.95 -2.62
CA ASP A 70 3.39 38.81 -1.97
C ASP A 70 3.36 37.67 -0.95
N ALA A 71 3.53 36.45 -1.46
CA ALA A 71 3.56 35.24 -0.65
C ALA A 71 4.74 35.21 0.33
N THR A 72 5.82 35.94 0.06
CA THR A 72 7.00 35.99 0.95
C THR A 72 6.70 36.87 2.16
N ALA A 73 6.08 38.04 1.97
CA ALA A 73 5.59 38.86 3.08
C ALA A 73 4.49 38.14 3.86
N ALA A 74 3.53 37.51 3.16
CA ALA A 74 2.46 36.76 3.80
C ALA A 74 2.99 35.60 4.64
N ARG A 75 3.98 34.86 4.14
CA ARG A 75 4.65 33.79 4.90
C ARG A 75 5.31 34.34 6.16
N ARG A 76 6.04 35.46 6.07
CA ARG A 76 6.69 36.09 7.24
C ARG A 76 5.68 36.56 8.29
N ASP A 77 4.55 37.14 7.87
CA ASP A 77 3.48 37.53 8.81
C ASP A 77 2.83 36.29 9.45
N LEU A 78 2.56 35.24 8.66
CA LEU A 78 2.08 33.97 9.20
C LEU A 78 3.06 33.37 10.22
N GLU A 79 4.36 33.31 9.92
CA GLU A 79 5.40 32.86 10.85
C GLU A 79 5.43 33.70 12.15
N GLY A 80 5.29 35.03 12.03
CA GLY A 80 5.18 35.92 13.17
C GLY A 80 3.95 35.64 14.05
N ARG A 81 2.81 35.31 13.44
CA ARG A 81 1.57 34.94 14.15
C ARG A 81 1.60 33.54 14.74
N PHE A 82 2.29 32.61 14.09
CA PHE A 82 2.49 31.25 14.57
C PHE A 82 3.45 31.20 15.77
N GLY A 83 4.42 32.12 15.80
CA GLY A 83 5.52 32.10 16.77
C GLY A 83 6.56 31.01 16.48
N GLU A 84 6.56 30.44 15.28
CA GLU A 84 7.47 29.39 14.84
C GLU A 84 7.66 29.42 13.30
N PRO A 85 8.71 28.78 12.75
CA PRO A 85 8.92 28.72 11.31
C PRO A 85 7.79 28.04 10.54
N PHE A 86 7.57 28.44 9.28
CA PHE A 86 6.51 27.88 8.47
C PHE A 86 6.82 26.41 8.13
N SER A 87 5.88 25.55 8.46
CA SER A 87 5.72 24.21 7.90
C SER A 87 4.23 24.00 7.59
N GLU A 88 3.90 23.04 6.71
CA GLU A 88 2.49 22.72 6.47
C GLU A 88 1.80 22.25 7.76
N LEU A 89 2.52 21.57 8.66
CA LEU A 89 1.98 21.15 9.95
C LEU A 89 1.72 22.34 10.88
N ALA A 90 2.66 23.29 10.98
CA ALA A 90 2.47 24.51 11.75
C ALA A 90 1.27 25.31 11.21
N PHE A 91 1.22 25.51 9.88
CA PHE A 91 0.08 26.16 9.24
C PHE A 91 -1.24 25.46 9.59
N ALA A 92 -1.29 24.13 9.43
CA ALA A 92 -2.50 23.38 9.70
C ALA A 92 -2.94 23.46 11.16
N ARG A 93 -2.01 23.35 12.12
CA ARG A 93 -2.29 23.44 13.55
C ARG A 93 -2.85 24.82 13.93
N HIS A 94 -2.17 25.89 13.53
CA HIS A 94 -2.59 27.27 13.86
C HIS A 94 -3.89 27.66 13.18
N VAL A 95 -4.03 27.38 11.87
CA VAL A 95 -5.26 27.69 11.14
C VAL A 95 -6.45 26.91 11.69
N THR A 96 -6.28 25.62 12.01
CA THR A 96 -7.35 24.84 12.66
C THR A 96 -7.74 25.46 14.00
N GLY A 97 -6.77 25.90 14.80
CA GLY A 97 -7.03 26.61 16.06
C GLY A 97 -7.81 27.91 15.85
N TRP A 98 -7.39 28.74 14.88
CA TRP A 98 -8.05 30.00 14.55
C TRP A 98 -9.49 29.81 14.05
N GLN A 99 -9.77 28.72 13.32
CA GLN A 99 -11.13 28.37 12.90
C GLN A 99 -12.09 28.12 14.07
N GLY A 100 -11.58 27.77 15.26
CA GLY A 100 -12.39 27.65 16.47
C GLY A 100 -12.83 29.00 17.06
N SER A 101 -12.26 30.12 16.59
CA SER A 101 -12.54 31.47 17.08
C SER A 101 -12.44 32.49 15.93
N GLU A 102 -13.23 32.26 14.87
CA GLU A 102 -13.12 33.01 13.60
C GLU A 102 -13.25 34.54 13.79
N ALA A 103 -14.11 35.00 14.70
CA ALA A 103 -14.31 36.43 14.96
C ALA A 103 -13.06 37.12 15.52
N VAL A 104 -12.25 36.41 16.31
CA VAL A 104 -11.02 36.94 16.92
C VAL A 104 -9.86 36.90 15.92
N HIS A 105 -9.85 35.90 15.03
CA HIS A 105 -8.74 35.65 14.11
C HIS A 105 -9.07 35.98 12.65
N ALA A 106 -10.05 36.84 12.39
CA ALA A 106 -10.55 37.11 11.04
C ALA A 106 -9.43 37.54 10.06
N GLU A 107 -8.56 38.47 10.46
CA GLU A 107 -7.44 38.92 9.63
C GLU A 107 -6.41 37.82 9.36
N ALA A 108 -6.08 37.02 10.38
CA ALA A 108 -5.13 35.92 10.26
C ALA A 108 -5.66 34.81 9.35
N LEU A 109 -6.96 34.50 9.47
CA LEU A 109 -7.65 33.54 8.62
C LEU A 109 -7.74 34.02 7.17
N GLU A 110 -7.99 35.30 6.93
CA GLU A 110 -8.02 35.87 5.59
C GLU A 110 -6.63 35.82 4.92
N LEU A 111 -5.57 36.17 5.67
CA LEU A 111 -4.20 36.02 5.18
C LEU A 111 -3.86 34.57 4.85
N ALA A 112 -4.19 33.63 5.74
CA ALA A 112 -3.99 32.21 5.53
C ALA A 112 -4.79 31.68 4.32
N LEU A 113 -6.01 32.19 4.12
CA LEU A 113 -6.87 31.83 2.99
C LEU A 113 -6.23 32.25 1.66
N ARG A 114 -5.75 33.50 1.58
CA ARG A 114 -5.06 34.02 0.39
C ARG A 114 -3.74 33.30 0.12
N TYR A 115 -2.96 33.00 1.17
CA TYR A 115 -1.72 32.21 1.04
C TYR A 115 -2.01 30.79 0.53
N ALA A 116 -3.03 30.12 1.08
CA ALA A 116 -3.44 28.80 0.61
C ALA A 116 -3.94 28.84 -0.85
N GLY A 117 -4.74 29.85 -1.21
CA GLY A 117 -5.19 30.05 -2.59
C GLY A 117 -4.02 30.26 -3.56
N TRP A 118 -3.04 31.09 -3.17
CA TRP A 118 -1.80 31.28 -3.92
C TRP A 118 -1.02 29.97 -4.09
N ALA A 119 -0.88 29.18 -3.02
CA ALA A 119 -0.16 27.91 -3.01
C ALA A 119 -0.76 26.89 -3.98
N ILE A 120 -2.10 26.85 -4.09
CA ILE A 120 -2.83 25.93 -4.97
C ILE A 120 -2.80 26.40 -6.43
N HIS A 121 -3.04 27.69 -6.67
CA HIS A 121 -3.39 28.20 -8.00
C HIS A 121 -2.19 28.68 -8.82
N THR A 122 -1.08 29.06 -8.20
CA THR A 122 0.10 29.58 -8.91
C THR A 122 1.18 28.53 -9.12
N ASP A 123 1.99 28.67 -10.18
CA ASP A 123 3.15 27.79 -10.42
C ASP A 123 4.20 27.93 -9.31
N ALA A 124 4.45 29.16 -8.86
CA ALA A 124 5.38 29.43 -7.77
C ALA A 124 4.94 28.75 -6.45
N GLY A 125 3.65 28.85 -6.11
CA GLY A 125 3.06 28.19 -4.96
C GLY A 125 3.17 26.66 -5.03
N ARG A 126 2.79 26.08 -6.18
CA ARG A 126 2.91 24.64 -6.43
C ARG A 126 4.36 24.15 -6.41
N ALA A 127 5.31 24.97 -6.85
CA ALA A 127 6.72 24.64 -6.81
C ALA A 127 7.27 24.64 -5.37
N ILE A 128 6.90 25.64 -4.56
CA ILE A 128 7.35 25.75 -3.16
C ILE A 128 6.77 24.62 -2.29
N HIS A 129 5.50 24.25 -2.50
CA HIS A 129 4.83 23.19 -1.75
C HIS A 129 4.78 21.86 -2.51
N ARG A 130 5.72 21.64 -3.43
CA ARG A 130 5.78 20.43 -4.27
C ARG A 130 5.84 19.15 -3.45
N ASP A 131 6.58 19.16 -2.35
CA ASP A 131 6.85 17.96 -1.55
C ASP A 131 5.78 17.73 -0.47
N GLY A 132 5.04 18.78 -0.09
CA GLY A 132 3.98 18.71 0.91
C GLY A 132 2.67 18.11 0.39
N VAL A 133 1.65 18.02 1.24
CA VAL A 133 0.32 17.49 0.88
C VAL A 133 -0.79 18.51 1.12
N LEU A 134 -0.61 19.47 2.02
CA LEU A 134 -1.66 20.37 2.49
C LEU A 134 -2.28 21.18 1.35
N PHE A 135 -1.45 21.73 0.47
CA PHE A 135 -1.88 22.58 -0.64
C PHE A 135 -2.14 21.83 -1.96
N LYS A 136 -2.19 20.49 -1.92
CA LYS A 136 -2.52 19.65 -3.08
C LYS A 136 -3.99 19.30 -3.11
N VAL A 137 -4.67 19.64 -4.20
CA VAL A 137 -6.08 19.29 -4.42
C VAL A 137 -6.19 18.18 -5.48
N PRO A 138 -7.12 17.21 -5.34
CA PRO A 138 -7.35 16.21 -6.38
C PRO A 138 -7.68 16.89 -7.72
N ARG A 139 -6.96 16.51 -8.78
CA ARG A 139 -7.15 17.13 -10.10
C ARG A 139 -8.38 16.51 -10.75
N LYS A 140 -9.09 17.32 -11.54
CA LYS A 140 -10.13 16.78 -12.43
C LYS A 140 -9.46 15.91 -13.50
N LEU A 141 -10.09 14.79 -13.82
CA LEU A 141 -9.60 13.90 -14.86
C LEU A 141 -10.16 14.33 -16.22
N ASP A 142 -9.25 14.51 -17.18
CA ASP A 142 -9.55 14.49 -18.60
C ASP A 142 -9.00 13.16 -19.15
N PRO A 143 -9.87 12.20 -19.52
CA PRO A 143 -9.41 10.91 -20.02
C PRO A 143 -8.54 11.00 -21.27
N THR A 144 -8.68 12.08 -22.06
CA THR A 144 -7.88 12.30 -23.27
C THR A 144 -6.56 13.03 -22.99
N ARG A 145 -6.37 13.55 -21.78
CA ARG A 145 -5.18 14.31 -21.35
C ARG A 145 -4.71 13.91 -19.95
N LEU A 146 -4.54 12.60 -19.73
CA LEU A 146 -4.10 12.05 -18.43
C LEU A 146 -2.63 12.35 -18.09
N VAL A 147 -1.81 12.62 -19.10
CA VAL A 147 -0.40 13.00 -18.92
C VAL A 147 -0.26 14.49 -19.22
N PRO A 148 0.11 15.34 -18.24
CA PRO A 148 0.40 16.74 -18.51
C PRO A 148 1.65 16.83 -19.38
N VAL A 149 1.50 17.42 -20.56
CA VAL A 149 2.59 17.68 -21.50
C VAL A 149 2.60 19.16 -21.86
N VAL A 150 3.80 19.69 -22.02
CA VAL A 150 4.06 21.00 -22.60
C VAL A 150 4.20 20.82 -24.11
N GLU A 151 3.35 21.50 -24.86
CA GLU A 151 3.39 21.50 -26.33
C GLU A 151 4.29 22.64 -26.80
N THR A 152 5.21 22.34 -27.71
CA THR A 152 6.00 23.35 -28.44
C THR A 152 5.75 23.18 -29.92
N ALA A 153 5.20 24.23 -30.54
CA ALA A 153 5.01 24.30 -31.98
C ALA A 153 6.36 24.60 -32.64
N GLY A 154 6.90 23.65 -33.39
CA GLY A 154 7.97 23.91 -34.35
C GLY A 154 7.38 24.13 -35.74
N ASP A 155 8.16 24.72 -36.65
CA ASP A 155 7.73 25.08 -38.02
C ASP A 155 7.22 23.89 -38.86
N ARG A 156 7.54 22.64 -38.49
CA ARG A 156 7.18 21.42 -39.27
C ARG A 156 6.44 20.34 -38.49
N TYR A 157 6.54 20.31 -37.16
CA TYR A 157 5.87 19.31 -36.34
C TYR A 157 5.66 19.83 -34.92
N LYS A 158 4.61 19.32 -34.26
CA LYS A 158 4.35 19.54 -32.84
C LYS A 158 5.26 18.64 -32.01
N THR A 159 5.88 19.19 -30.98
CA THR A 159 6.66 18.44 -30.00
C THR A 159 5.99 18.51 -28.64
N TYR A 160 5.99 17.40 -27.92
CA TYR A 160 5.47 17.31 -26.57
C TYR A 160 6.62 16.93 -25.64
N HIS A 161 6.80 17.68 -24.56
CA HIS A 161 7.76 17.37 -23.52
C HIS A 161 7.09 17.41 -22.14
N LEU A 162 7.71 16.74 -21.17
CA LEU A 162 7.28 16.81 -19.78
C LEU A 162 7.86 18.06 -19.12
N ASP A 163 7.14 18.64 -18.18
CA ASP A 163 7.59 19.74 -17.32
C ASP A 163 8.83 19.34 -16.50
N HIS A 164 8.97 18.06 -16.18
CA HIS A 164 10.08 17.47 -15.46
C HIS A 164 10.66 16.27 -16.21
N VAL A 165 11.95 16.33 -16.52
CA VAL A 165 12.69 15.23 -17.14
C VAL A 165 13.42 14.44 -16.07
N ARG A 166 12.95 13.22 -15.80
CA ARG A 166 13.66 12.28 -14.95
C ARG A 166 14.63 11.44 -15.77
N ARG A 167 15.94 11.61 -15.56
CA ARG A 167 16.96 10.70 -16.13
C ARG A 167 16.97 9.39 -15.34
N ARG A 168 16.90 8.27 -16.05
CA ARG A 168 17.09 6.92 -15.46
C ARG A 168 18.57 6.60 -15.55
N GLN A 169 19.26 6.62 -14.40
CA GLN A 169 20.68 6.25 -14.30
C GLN A 169 20.81 5.11 -13.29
N GLY A 170 21.59 4.09 -13.66
CA GLY A 170 21.83 2.91 -12.81
C GLY A 170 20.60 2.02 -12.63
N PHE A 171 20.75 1.07 -11.69
CA PHE A 171 19.74 0.07 -11.35
C PHE A 171 19.34 0.10 -9.86
N GLY A 172 19.74 1.14 -9.12
CA GLY A 172 19.29 1.36 -7.75
C GLY A 172 17.78 1.70 -7.67
N LEU A 173 17.19 1.54 -6.47
CA LEU A 173 15.76 1.84 -6.26
C LEU A 173 15.46 3.31 -6.56
N THR A 174 14.59 3.53 -7.54
CA THR A 174 14.26 4.86 -8.08
C THR A 174 12.94 5.41 -7.54
N ASP A 175 12.13 4.61 -6.86
CA ASP A 175 10.87 5.07 -6.28
C ASP A 175 10.65 4.41 -4.93
N ARG A 176 10.68 5.21 -3.87
CA ARG A 176 10.51 4.73 -2.49
C ARG A 176 9.04 4.66 -2.07
N GLY A 177 8.12 5.12 -2.93
CA GLY A 177 6.73 5.33 -2.58
C GLY A 177 6.53 6.57 -1.72
N THR A 178 5.33 6.70 -1.16
CA THR A 178 4.99 7.79 -0.27
C THR A 178 5.51 7.56 1.15
N ASP A 179 5.64 8.65 1.91
CA ASP A 179 5.95 8.61 3.33
C ASP A 179 4.68 8.47 4.20
N LEU A 180 4.80 8.60 5.53
CA LEU A 180 3.66 8.51 6.43
C LEU A 180 2.64 9.62 6.10
N VAL A 181 3.15 10.83 5.84
CA VAL A 181 2.34 12.01 5.55
C VAL A 181 1.47 11.77 4.31
N GLY A 182 2.04 11.28 3.22
CA GLY A 182 1.28 11.03 2.01
C GLY A 182 0.40 9.78 2.05
N ALA A 183 0.77 8.73 2.79
CA ALA A 183 -0.14 7.59 2.98
C ALA A 183 -1.38 7.96 3.79
N LEU A 184 -1.20 8.71 4.88
CA LEU A 184 -2.32 9.24 5.66
C LEU A 184 -3.13 10.28 4.88
N ASP A 185 -2.52 10.99 3.92
CA ASP A 185 -3.27 11.85 2.98
C ASP A 185 -4.27 11.04 2.15
N GLN A 186 -3.83 9.91 1.58
CA GLN A 186 -4.72 9.01 0.84
C GLN A 186 -5.77 8.36 1.77
N ALA A 187 -5.38 7.98 2.98
CA ALA A 187 -6.27 7.38 3.95
C ALA A 187 -7.37 8.34 4.46
N ASN A 188 -7.06 9.63 4.61
CA ASN A 188 -8.01 10.69 4.96
C ASN A 188 -8.81 11.24 3.75
N TYR A 189 -8.29 11.08 2.54
CA TYR A 189 -9.04 11.39 1.30
C TYR A 189 -10.12 10.34 1.02
N CYS A 190 -9.86 9.08 1.37
CA CYS A 190 -10.89 8.04 1.41
C CYS A 190 -12.06 8.45 2.32
N ILE A 191 -13.30 8.20 1.87
CA ILE A 191 -14.51 8.52 2.65
C ILE A 191 -15.06 7.31 3.42
N TRP A 192 -14.26 6.26 3.53
CA TRP A 192 -14.59 5.00 4.20
C TRP A 192 -15.92 4.38 3.74
N CYS A 193 -16.03 4.13 2.43
CA CYS A 193 -17.23 3.62 1.77
C CYS A 193 -17.85 2.33 2.37
N HIS A 194 -17.08 1.52 3.11
CA HIS A 194 -17.61 0.34 3.80
C HIS A 194 -18.70 0.68 4.82
N GLU A 195 -18.66 1.85 5.48
CA GLU A 195 -19.68 2.27 6.44
C GLU A 195 -21.07 2.39 5.81
N GLN A 196 -21.11 2.67 4.50
CA GLN A 196 -22.31 2.76 3.69
C GLN A 196 -22.62 1.46 2.92
N GLY A 197 -21.78 0.43 3.06
CA GLY A 197 -21.89 -0.82 2.29
C GLY A 197 -21.64 -0.64 0.79
N LYS A 198 -20.87 0.38 0.38
CA LYS A 198 -20.66 0.76 -1.03
C LYS A 198 -19.18 0.80 -1.39
N ASP A 199 -18.41 -0.17 -0.88
CA ASP A 199 -16.96 -0.16 -1.04
C ASP A 199 -16.49 -0.59 -2.44
N SER A 200 -16.70 0.30 -3.41
CA SER A 200 -16.43 0.03 -4.83
C SER A 200 -14.97 -0.28 -5.16
N CYS A 201 -14.00 0.21 -4.38
CA CYS A 201 -12.60 -0.15 -4.60
C CYS A 201 -12.30 -1.60 -4.21
N SER A 202 -13.11 -2.19 -3.34
CA SER A 202 -13.03 -3.61 -2.95
C SER A 202 -13.97 -4.48 -3.79
N GLN A 203 -15.23 -4.07 -3.94
CA GLN A 203 -16.33 -4.89 -4.47
C GLN A 203 -16.76 -4.52 -5.91
N GLY A 204 -16.05 -3.58 -6.51
CA GLY A 204 -16.32 -3.04 -7.83
C GLY A 204 -17.39 -1.95 -7.86
N LEU A 205 -17.31 -1.12 -8.89
CA LEU A 205 -18.27 -0.06 -9.14
C LEU A 205 -19.40 -0.60 -10.03
N ARG A 206 -20.61 -0.70 -9.50
CA ARG A 206 -21.76 -1.32 -10.16
C ARG A 206 -22.80 -0.32 -10.64
N GLU A 207 -23.55 -0.71 -11.66
CA GLU A 207 -24.82 -0.06 -12.00
C GLU A 207 -25.86 -0.24 -10.87
N LYS A 208 -26.93 0.55 -10.92
CA LYS A 208 -28.02 0.42 -9.96
C LYS A 208 -28.58 -1.01 -10.02
N ALA A 209 -28.79 -1.61 -8.84
CA ALA A 209 -29.43 -2.91 -8.74
C ALA A 209 -30.81 -2.88 -9.41
N ALA A 210 -31.20 -4.02 -9.98
CA ALA A 210 -32.54 -4.20 -10.54
C ALA A 210 -33.60 -4.17 -9.41
N ALA A 211 -34.86 -3.92 -9.79
CA ALA A 211 -35.96 -3.81 -8.82
C ALA A 211 -36.22 -5.10 -8.03
N ASP A 212 -35.77 -6.24 -8.56
CA ASP A 212 -35.85 -7.57 -7.94
C ASP A 212 -34.68 -7.87 -6.97
N GLY A 213 -33.77 -6.90 -6.77
CA GLY A 213 -32.61 -7.04 -5.90
C GLY A 213 -31.36 -7.64 -6.58
N THR A 214 -31.42 -7.98 -7.87
CA THR A 214 -30.26 -8.49 -8.61
C THR A 214 -29.16 -7.41 -8.66
N PRO A 215 -27.91 -7.72 -8.27
CA PRO A 215 -26.81 -6.76 -8.35
C PRO A 215 -26.60 -6.27 -9.77
N GLY A 216 -26.44 -4.95 -9.93
CA GLY A 216 -26.09 -4.37 -11.23
C GLY A 216 -24.76 -4.91 -11.75
N ALA A 217 -24.63 -4.95 -13.07
CA ALA A 217 -23.37 -5.26 -13.73
C ALA A 217 -22.29 -4.25 -13.33
N PHE A 218 -21.02 -4.66 -13.42
CA PHE A 218 -19.91 -3.73 -13.24
C PHE A 218 -19.93 -2.65 -14.32
N LYS A 219 -19.73 -1.41 -13.89
CA LYS A 219 -19.53 -0.29 -14.81
C LYS A 219 -18.25 -0.50 -15.61
N LYS A 220 -18.22 0.14 -16.77
CA LYS A 220 -17.01 0.23 -17.60
C LYS A 220 -16.47 1.65 -17.57
N SER A 221 -15.16 1.78 -17.56
CA SER A 221 -14.49 3.07 -17.81
C SER A 221 -14.78 3.55 -19.24
N VAL A 222 -14.41 4.80 -19.53
CA VAL A 222 -14.52 5.38 -20.88
C VAL A 222 -13.75 4.59 -21.96
N PHE A 223 -12.79 3.77 -21.57
CA PHE A 223 -12.01 2.90 -22.46
C PHE A 223 -12.49 1.44 -22.44
N GLY A 224 -13.66 1.16 -21.88
CA GLY A 224 -14.25 -0.18 -21.85
C GLY A 224 -13.69 -1.12 -20.79
N VAL A 225 -12.74 -0.68 -19.95
CA VAL A 225 -12.20 -1.48 -18.83
C VAL A 225 -13.26 -1.68 -17.76
N THR A 226 -13.51 -2.93 -17.37
CA THR A 226 -14.44 -3.30 -16.29
C THR A 226 -13.93 -2.80 -14.94
N LEU A 227 -14.78 -2.12 -14.18
CA LEU A 227 -14.45 -1.55 -12.86
C LEU A 227 -14.79 -2.54 -11.74
N ALA A 228 -14.07 -3.65 -11.68
CA ALA A 228 -14.34 -4.78 -10.78
C ALA A 228 -13.84 -4.60 -9.34
N GLY A 229 -12.98 -3.62 -9.07
CA GLY A 229 -12.36 -3.43 -7.75
C GLY A 229 -11.12 -4.30 -7.55
N CYS A 230 -10.65 -4.41 -6.31
CA CYS A 230 -9.51 -5.24 -5.95
C CYS A 230 -9.81 -6.73 -6.26
N PRO A 231 -8.95 -7.44 -7.01
CA PRO A 231 -9.13 -8.87 -7.28
C PRO A 231 -9.16 -9.75 -6.02
N LEU A 232 -8.58 -9.27 -4.92
CA LEU A 232 -8.57 -9.95 -3.62
C LEU A 232 -9.79 -9.59 -2.77
N GLU A 233 -10.65 -8.68 -3.24
CA GLU A 233 -11.76 -8.11 -2.46
C GLU A 233 -11.33 -7.55 -1.09
N GLU A 234 -10.10 -7.05 -1.05
CA GLU A 234 -9.44 -6.57 0.16
C GLU A 234 -10.27 -5.51 0.91
N ARG A 235 -10.25 -5.57 2.24
CA ARG A 235 -10.88 -4.60 3.15
C ARG A 235 -10.12 -3.26 3.20
N ILE A 236 -10.13 -2.58 2.05
CA ILE A 236 -9.38 -1.34 1.81
C ILE A 236 -9.85 -0.22 2.73
N SER A 237 -11.17 -0.04 2.77
CA SER A 237 -11.80 1.04 3.50
C SER A 237 -11.57 0.93 5.01
N GLU A 238 -11.59 -0.31 5.51
CA GLU A 238 -11.36 -0.67 6.90
C GLU A 238 -9.90 -0.45 7.29
N PHE A 239 -8.92 -0.89 6.49
CA PHE A 239 -7.51 -0.65 6.83
C PHE A 239 -7.16 0.84 6.75
N HIS A 240 -7.75 1.59 5.81
CA HIS A 240 -7.57 3.05 5.75
C HIS A 240 -8.07 3.71 7.04
N LYS A 241 -9.23 3.27 7.56
CA LYS A 241 -9.79 3.79 8.82
C LYS A 241 -8.85 3.50 10.00
N LEU A 242 -8.42 2.24 10.15
CA LEU A 242 -7.47 1.85 11.20
C LEU A 242 -6.15 2.64 11.12
N LYS A 243 -5.64 2.85 9.90
CA LYS A 243 -4.42 3.65 9.69
C LYS A 243 -4.60 5.09 10.20
N VAL A 244 -5.72 5.74 9.86
CA VAL A 244 -6.02 7.11 10.32
C VAL A 244 -6.22 7.18 11.83
N GLU A 245 -6.78 6.13 12.42
CA GLU A 245 -6.94 5.99 13.88
C GLU A 245 -5.63 5.67 14.62
N GLY A 246 -4.51 5.58 13.91
CA GLY A 246 -3.19 5.32 14.51
C GLY A 246 -3.00 3.88 14.95
N GLN A 247 -3.64 2.92 14.26
CA GLN A 247 -3.47 1.48 14.51
C GLN A 247 -2.68 0.81 13.37
N PRO A 248 -1.34 0.96 13.32
CA PRO A 248 -0.54 0.49 12.20
C PRO A 248 -0.49 -1.05 12.08
N ILE A 249 -0.40 -1.78 13.20
CA ILE A 249 -0.42 -3.25 13.20
C ILE A 249 -1.84 -3.72 12.89
N GLY A 250 -2.85 -3.07 13.47
CA GLY A 250 -4.25 -3.34 13.18
C GLY A 250 -4.59 -3.18 11.70
N ALA A 251 -4.08 -2.12 11.06
CA ALA A 251 -4.24 -1.87 9.63
C ALA A 251 -3.56 -2.95 8.77
N LEU A 252 -2.32 -3.36 9.10
CA LEU A 252 -1.67 -4.47 8.39
C LEU A 252 -2.42 -5.80 8.62
N ALA A 253 -2.88 -6.06 9.84
CA ALA A 253 -3.67 -7.26 10.14
C ALA A 253 -4.96 -7.29 9.32
N MET A 254 -5.61 -6.16 9.09
CA MET A 254 -6.78 -6.04 8.21
C MET A 254 -6.45 -6.38 6.75
N ILE A 255 -5.34 -5.84 6.22
CA ILE A 255 -4.82 -6.18 4.88
C ILE A 255 -4.59 -7.69 4.75
N VAL A 256 -3.91 -8.29 5.74
CA VAL A 256 -3.53 -9.71 5.75
C VAL A 256 -4.71 -10.68 5.80
N VAL A 257 -5.92 -10.22 6.18
CA VAL A 257 -7.14 -11.05 6.10
C VAL A 257 -7.36 -11.55 4.67
N ASP A 258 -7.22 -10.65 3.69
CA ASP A 258 -7.48 -10.93 2.27
C ASP A 258 -6.19 -11.10 1.47
N ASN A 259 -5.11 -10.44 1.90
CA ASN A 259 -3.84 -10.37 1.19
C ASN A 259 -2.65 -10.69 2.11
N PRO A 260 -2.41 -11.96 2.45
CA PRO A 260 -1.29 -12.35 3.30
C PRO A 260 0.07 -12.07 2.63
N ILE A 261 0.12 -11.90 1.31
CA ILE A 261 1.35 -11.58 0.56
C ILE A 261 1.38 -10.11 0.13
N ALA A 262 0.94 -9.21 1.02
CA ALA A 262 0.98 -7.75 0.83
C ALA A 262 2.35 -7.19 0.39
N ALA A 263 3.44 -7.87 0.74
CA ALA A 263 4.78 -7.52 0.27
C ALA A 263 4.94 -7.62 -1.27
N ALA A 264 4.09 -8.38 -1.95
CA ALA A 264 4.11 -8.52 -3.41
C ALA A 264 3.03 -7.71 -4.14
N THR A 265 2.29 -6.85 -3.44
CA THR A 265 1.21 -6.01 -4.00
C THR A 265 1.46 -4.53 -3.70
N GLY A 266 0.43 -3.69 -3.82
CA GLY A 266 0.51 -2.26 -3.55
C GLY A 266 1.23 -1.46 -4.64
N HIS A 267 1.89 -0.38 -4.24
CA HIS A 267 2.46 0.64 -5.12
C HIS A 267 3.41 0.02 -6.16
N ARG A 268 3.19 0.41 -7.42
CA ARG A 268 3.84 -0.13 -8.64
C ARG A 268 3.42 -1.54 -9.05
N ILE A 269 2.55 -2.20 -8.31
CA ILE A 269 2.04 -3.55 -8.66
C ILE A 269 0.57 -3.51 -9.07
N CYS A 270 -0.32 -3.11 -8.16
CA CYS A 270 -1.76 -3.14 -8.39
C CYS A 270 -2.35 -1.74 -8.61
N ASN A 271 -3.48 -1.65 -9.32
CA ASN A 271 -4.21 -0.38 -9.49
C ASN A 271 -5.73 -0.54 -9.74
N ASP A 272 -6.29 -1.76 -9.70
CA ASP A 272 -7.71 -1.98 -10.01
C ASP A 272 -8.66 -1.38 -8.96
N CYS A 273 -8.24 -1.37 -7.70
CA CYS A 273 -8.92 -0.68 -6.62
C CYS A 273 -9.06 0.84 -6.89
N MET A 274 -8.02 1.47 -7.43
CA MET A 274 -8.04 2.89 -7.81
C MET A 274 -9.01 3.14 -8.97
N LYS A 275 -9.00 2.27 -9.99
CA LYS A 275 -9.90 2.40 -11.16
C LYS A 275 -11.36 2.35 -10.75
N ALA A 276 -11.71 1.49 -9.80
CA ALA A 276 -13.09 1.32 -9.32
C ALA A 276 -13.50 2.27 -8.20
N CYS A 277 -12.57 3.10 -7.67
CA CYS A 277 -12.87 4.10 -6.64
C CYS A 277 -14.06 4.98 -7.05
N ILE A 278 -14.93 5.38 -6.11
CA ILE A 278 -16.08 6.25 -6.42
C ILE A 278 -15.69 7.58 -7.09
N TYR A 279 -14.44 8.02 -6.94
CA TYR A 279 -13.91 9.22 -7.57
C TYR A 279 -13.56 8.96 -9.04
N GLN A 280 -14.58 9.06 -9.89
CA GLN A 280 -14.47 8.80 -11.34
C GLN A 280 -14.23 10.06 -12.19
N LYS A 281 -14.29 11.25 -11.59
CA LYS A 281 -14.13 12.55 -12.28
C LYS A 281 -12.93 13.36 -11.80
N GLN A 282 -12.19 12.81 -10.85
CA GLN A 282 -11.01 13.42 -10.24
C GLN A 282 -10.02 12.32 -9.86
N ASP A 283 -8.79 12.69 -9.52
CA ASP A 283 -7.78 11.74 -9.06
C ASP A 283 -8.39 10.80 -7.99
N PRO A 284 -8.35 9.46 -8.20
CA PRO A 284 -8.87 8.51 -7.22
C PRO A 284 -7.96 8.45 -6.00
N VAL A 285 -8.41 7.79 -4.94
CA VAL A 285 -7.53 7.47 -3.81
C VAL A 285 -6.41 6.53 -4.30
N ASP A 286 -5.16 6.89 -4.03
CA ASP A 286 -3.98 6.05 -4.31
C ASP A 286 -3.82 5.01 -3.19
N ILE A 287 -4.73 4.02 -3.20
CA ILE A 287 -4.78 2.89 -2.27
C ILE A 287 -3.47 2.09 -2.27
N PRO A 288 -2.85 1.77 -3.44
CA PRO A 288 -1.59 1.02 -3.47
C PRO A 288 -0.46 1.69 -2.68
N GLN A 289 -0.37 3.03 -2.70
CA GLN A 289 0.60 3.76 -1.86
C GLN A 289 0.33 3.58 -0.36
N ALA A 290 -0.94 3.68 0.05
CA ALA A 290 -1.33 3.50 1.46
C ALA A 290 -1.09 2.07 1.95
N GLU A 291 -1.39 1.05 1.13
CA GLU A 291 -1.16 -0.37 1.40
C GLU A 291 0.34 -0.64 1.60
N THR A 292 1.18 -0.26 0.61
CA THR A 292 2.63 -0.47 0.72
C THR A 292 3.24 0.29 1.90
N ARG A 293 2.79 1.53 2.16
CA ARG A 293 3.30 2.27 3.32
C ARG A 293 2.90 1.62 4.63
N THR A 294 1.68 1.08 4.74
CA THR A 294 1.22 0.37 5.95
C THR A 294 2.05 -0.88 6.23
N LEU A 295 2.40 -1.66 5.20
CA LEU A 295 3.37 -2.74 5.36
C LEU A 295 4.73 -2.22 5.84
N LYS A 296 5.25 -1.15 5.22
CA LYS A 296 6.55 -0.57 5.60
C LYS A 296 6.59 -0.04 7.03
N ASP A 297 5.49 0.54 7.51
CA ASP A 297 5.38 1.01 8.90
C ASP A 297 5.60 -0.14 9.87
N VAL A 298 4.90 -1.26 9.69
CA VAL A 298 5.08 -2.43 10.58
C VAL A 298 6.44 -3.10 10.38
N LEU A 299 6.95 -3.21 9.16
CA LEU A 299 8.28 -3.76 8.91
C LEU A 299 9.41 -2.94 9.56
N ALA A 300 9.19 -1.63 9.73
CA ALA A 300 10.15 -0.74 10.38
C ALA A 300 10.16 -0.84 11.92
N LEU A 301 9.16 -1.48 12.53
CA LEU A 301 9.16 -1.77 13.97
C LEU A 301 10.23 -2.81 14.30
N SER A 302 10.70 -2.80 15.56
CA SER A 302 11.42 -3.95 16.11
C SER A 302 10.59 -5.23 15.90
N TRP A 303 11.22 -6.26 15.35
CA TRP A 303 10.57 -7.53 15.01
C TRP A 303 9.48 -7.42 13.93
N GLY A 304 9.48 -6.35 13.11
CA GLY A 304 8.45 -6.09 12.11
C GLY A 304 8.21 -7.24 11.12
N PHE A 305 9.28 -7.91 10.68
CA PHE A 305 9.16 -9.14 9.87
C PHE A 305 8.47 -10.27 10.64
N GLU A 306 8.80 -10.47 11.92
CA GLU A 306 8.20 -11.54 12.74
C GLU A 306 6.73 -11.26 13.05
N ILE A 307 6.36 -10.00 13.25
CA ILE A 307 4.96 -9.56 13.39
C ILE A 307 4.20 -9.88 12.10
N TYR A 308 4.72 -9.48 10.95
CA TYR A 308 4.09 -9.80 9.67
C TYR A 308 4.01 -11.33 9.44
N SER A 309 5.08 -12.08 9.72
CA SER A 309 5.08 -13.55 9.63
C SER A 309 4.09 -14.22 10.57
N LEU A 310 3.89 -13.67 11.78
CA LEU A 310 2.85 -14.12 12.69
C LEU A 310 1.47 -13.89 12.08
N LEU A 311 1.17 -12.66 11.65
CA LEU A 311 -0.14 -12.28 11.09
C LEU A 311 -0.55 -13.14 9.88
N THR A 312 0.42 -13.57 9.06
CA THR A 312 0.10 -14.45 7.92
C THR A 312 -0.28 -15.89 8.32
N ARG A 313 0.02 -16.31 9.55
CA ARG A 313 -0.24 -17.67 10.07
C ARG A 313 -1.24 -17.71 11.21
N TRP A 314 -1.40 -16.59 11.91
CA TRP A 314 -2.30 -16.36 13.02
C TRP A 314 -2.81 -14.92 12.94
N ASN A 315 -4.10 -14.74 12.67
CA ASN A 315 -4.73 -13.44 12.61
C ASN A 315 -6.19 -13.56 13.06
N PRO A 316 -6.55 -13.11 14.28
CA PRO A 316 -7.91 -13.24 14.79
C PRO A 316 -8.92 -12.35 14.05
N LEU A 317 -8.48 -11.41 13.20
CA LEU A 317 -9.39 -10.70 12.30
C LEU A 317 -9.86 -11.59 11.12
N ASN A 318 -9.16 -12.67 10.82
CA ASN A 318 -9.64 -13.68 9.89
C ASN A 318 -10.56 -14.67 10.62
N LEU A 319 -11.86 -14.32 10.74
CA LEU A 319 -12.85 -15.15 11.45
C LEU A 319 -13.01 -16.56 10.89
N ARG A 320 -12.70 -16.75 9.61
CA ARG A 320 -12.84 -18.03 8.90
C ARG A 320 -11.61 -18.92 9.09
N PHE A 321 -10.42 -18.31 9.09
CA PHE A 321 -9.13 -18.99 9.18
C PHE A 321 -8.17 -18.23 10.11
N PRO A 322 -8.46 -18.20 11.43
CA PRO A 322 -7.69 -17.39 12.36
C PRO A 322 -6.29 -17.94 12.61
N HIS A 323 -6.04 -19.22 12.30
CA HIS A 323 -4.73 -19.84 12.38
C HIS A 323 -4.57 -20.96 11.34
N ALA A 324 -3.32 -21.30 11.02
CA ALA A 324 -2.99 -22.42 10.15
C ALA A 324 -3.53 -23.76 10.71
N ARG A 325 -4.14 -24.57 9.84
CA ARG A 325 -4.73 -25.86 10.17
C ARG A 325 -3.68 -26.95 10.44
N ALA A 326 -4.15 -27.97 11.16
CA ALA A 326 -3.40 -29.19 11.43
C ALA A 326 -2.98 -29.90 10.14
N ALA A 327 -1.94 -30.72 10.21
CA ALA A 327 -1.42 -31.40 9.04
C ALA A 327 -2.47 -32.36 8.44
N THR A 328 -2.68 -32.26 7.13
CA THR A 328 -3.61 -33.12 6.39
C THR A 328 -2.96 -34.43 5.90
N GLY A 329 -1.63 -34.51 5.96
CA GLY A 329 -0.85 -35.60 5.36
C GLY A 329 -0.70 -35.50 3.83
N ARG A 330 -1.42 -34.59 3.16
CA ARG A 330 -1.35 -34.41 1.70
C ARG A 330 -0.18 -33.52 1.28
N ARG A 331 0.35 -33.81 0.08
CA ARG A 331 1.50 -33.16 -0.54
C ARG A 331 1.12 -32.54 -1.88
N ALA A 332 1.39 -31.25 -2.04
CA ALA A 332 1.18 -30.53 -3.29
C ALA A 332 2.53 -30.12 -3.90
N LEU A 333 2.74 -30.43 -5.18
CA LEU A 333 3.82 -29.88 -5.98
C LEU A 333 3.33 -28.58 -6.62
N VAL A 334 4.03 -27.46 -6.39
CA VAL A 334 3.72 -26.16 -7.01
C VAL A 334 4.83 -25.83 -7.98
N VAL A 335 4.48 -25.76 -9.27
CA VAL A 335 5.42 -25.52 -10.37
C VAL A 335 5.49 -24.03 -10.68
N GLY A 336 6.63 -23.40 -10.45
CA GLY A 336 6.88 -21.97 -10.61
C GLY A 336 6.65 -21.20 -9.31
N MET A 337 7.62 -20.38 -8.91
CA MET A 337 7.61 -19.62 -7.65
C MET A 337 7.50 -18.11 -7.87
N GLY A 338 6.69 -17.72 -8.86
CA GLY A 338 6.20 -16.35 -9.03
C GLY A 338 4.95 -16.06 -8.17
N PRO A 339 4.27 -14.93 -8.42
CA PRO A 339 3.12 -14.50 -7.61
C PRO A 339 2.02 -15.53 -7.41
N ALA A 340 1.65 -16.26 -8.46
CA ALA A 340 0.67 -17.34 -8.33
C ALA A 340 1.19 -18.47 -7.42
N GLY A 341 2.44 -18.89 -7.61
CA GLY A 341 3.03 -20.03 -6.91
C GLY A 341 3.28 -19.79 -5.43
N PHE A 342 3.94 -18.68 -5.07
CA PHE A 342 4.22 -18.39 -3.66
C PHE A 342 2.93 -18.07 -2.88
N THR A 343 1.92 -17.48 -3.54
CA THR A 343 0.63 -17.18 -2.91
C THR A 343 -0.17 -18.46 -2.69
N LEU A 344 -0.23 -19.34 -3.71
CA LEU A 344 -0.87 -20.65 -3.56
C LEU A 344 -0.18 -21.49 -2.47
N ALA A 345 1.16 -21.51 -2.46
CA ALA A 345 1.93 -22.21 -1.43
C ALA A 345 1.55 -21.71 -0.03
N HIS A 346 1.45 -20.38 0.16
CA HIS A 346 1.02 -19.80 1.43
C HIS A 346 -0.34 -20.35 1.90
N TYR A 347 -1.36 -20.31 1.03
CA TYR A 347 -2.70 -20.80 1.37
C TYR A 347 -2.72 -22.30 1.64
N LEU A 348 -2.07 -23.12 0.79
CA LEU A 348 -2.00 -24.57 0.99
C LEU A 348 -1.31 -24.95 2.31
N LEU A 349 -0.25 -24.23 2.68
CA LEU A 349 0.44 -24.44 3.96
C LEU A 349 -0.44 -24.05 5.16
N ASN A 350 -1.28 -23.01 5.02
CA ASN A 350 -2.28 -22.62 6.02
C ASN A 350 -3.45 -23.62 6.09
N GLU A 351 -3.79 -24.29 4.99
CA GLU A 351 -4.76 -25.40 4.95
C GLU A 351 -4.22 -26.71 5.54
N GLY A 352 -2.94 -26.77 5.88
CA GLY A 352 -2.35 -27.94 6.53
C GLY A 352 -1.62 -28.89 5.60
N HIS A 353 -1.46 -28.53 4.32
CA HIS A 353 -0.75 -29.35 3.35
C HIS A 353 0.77 -29.19 3.47
N THR A 354 1.49 -30.20 2.99
CA THR A 354 2.92 -30.09 2.67
C THR A 354 3.04 -29.58 1.26
N VAL A 355 3.92 -28.60 1.04
CA VAL A 355 4.10 -27.96 -0.26
C VAL A 355 5.56 -28.07 -0.67
N VAL A 356 5.79 -28.55 -1.89
CA VAL A 356 7.11 -28.50 -2.53
C VAL A 356 7.00 -27.57 -3.72
N GLY A 357 7.65 -26.42 -3.62
CA GLY A 357 7.81 -25.49 -4.72
C GLY A 357 8.99 -25.91 -5.60
N ILE A 358 8.78 -25.92 -6.91
CA ILE A 358 9.87 -26.07 -7.87
C ILE A 358 9.93 -24.87 -8.80
N ASP A 359 11.11 -24.49 -9.25
CA ASP A 359 11.30 -23.52 -10.33
C ASP A 359 12.32 -24.05 -11.34
N GLY A 360 12.11 -23.70 -12.62
CA GLY A 360 13.03 -24.09 -13.69
C GLY A 360 14.35 -23.33 -13.61
N LEU A 361 14.35 -22.14 -13.03
CA LEU A 361 15.56 -21.35 -12.80
C LEU A 361 16.28 -21.81 -11.53
N LYS A 362 17.60 -21.63 -11.49
CA LYS A 362 18.37 -21.84 -10.26
C LYS A 362 17.86 -20.89 -9.19
N VAL A 363 17.58 -21.42 -8.01
CA VAL A 363 17.24 -20.66 -6.80
C VAL A 363 18.47 -20.62 -5.92
N GLU A 364 18.98 -19.42 -5.65
CA GLU A 364 20.14 -19.26 -4.77
C GLU A 364 19.74 -19.52 -3.31
N PRO A 365 20.54 -20.24 -2.50
CA PRO A 365 20.21 -20.47 -1.10
C PRO A 365 20.21 -19.16 -0.31
N LEU A 366 19.34 -19.07 0.68
CA LEU A 366 19.43 -18.04 1.72
C LEU A 366 20.32 -18.55 2.85
N ASP A 367 20.90 -17.63 3.63
CA ASP A 367 21.57 -17.99 4.88
C ASP A 367 20.65 -18.85 5.77
N GLY A 368 21.11 -20.05 6.13
CA GLY A 368 20.36 -20.99 6.96
C GLY A 368 20.02 -20.43 8.35
N GLY A 369 20.85 -19.53 8.88
CA GLY A 369 20.56 -18.81 10.12
C GLY A 369 19.36 -17.86 10.01
N LEU A 370 18.96 -17.50 8.79
CA LEU A 370 17.77 -16.70 8.49
C LEU A 370 16.59 -17.56 8.00
N SER A 371 16.80 -18.46 7.04
CA SER A 371 15.73 -19.24 6.41
C SER A 371 15.30 -20.45 7.22
N GLY A 372 16.19 -20.98 8.07
CA GLY A 372 16.01 -22.27 8.72
C GLY A 372 16.27 -23.46 7.81
N VAL A 373 16.93 -23.25 6.68
CA VAL A 373 17.26 -24.27 5.66
C VAL A 373 18.72 -24.09 5.24
N SER A 374 19.55 -25.12 5.41
CA SER A 374 20.93 -25.13 4.90
C SER A 374 20.96 -25.32 3.38
N GLU A 375 22.12 -25.09 2.76
CA GLU A 375 22.31 -25.24 1.31
C GLU A 375 21.96 -26.65 0.79
N ASP A 376 22.12 -27.69 1.63
CA ASP A 376 21.75 -29.08 1.33
C ASP A 376 20.27 -29.40 1.59
N GLY A 377 19.45 -28.40 1.95
CA GLY A 377 18.01 -28.51 2.17
C GLY A 377 17.60 -29.02 3.56
N LYS A 378 18.55 -29.24 4.48
CA LYS A 378 18.23 -29.69 5.84
C LYS A 378 17.68 -28.55 6.70
N ARG A 379 16.80 -28.90 7.64
CA ARG A 379 16.32 -27.95 8.65
C ARG A 379 17.41 -27.63 9.65
N VAL A 380 17.65 -26.35 9.85
CA VAL A 380 18.59 -25.83 10.82
C VAL A 380 17.90 -24.79 11.71
N PRO A 381 18.38 -24.57 12.95
CA PRO A 381 17.91 -23.45 13.76
C PRO A 381 18.12 -22.12 13.03
N PHE A 382 17.14 -21.24 13.13
CA PHE A 382 17.23 -19.86 12.64
C PHE A 382 16.91 -18.89 13.77
N ARG A 383 17.40 -17.66 13.63
CA ARG A 383 17.11 -16.58 14.58
C ARG A 383 15.94 -15.71 14.12
N PRO A 384 15.16 -15.14 15.06
CA PRO A 384 14.24 -14.07 14.72
C PRO A 384 15.00 -12.82 14.22
N ILE A 385 14.36 -12.07 13.34
CA ILE A 385 14.90 -10.86 12.69
C ILE A 385 14.39 -9.64 13.44
N ARG A 386 15.30 -8.92 14.09
CA ARG A 386 14.94 -7.75 14.89
C ARG A 386 14.74 -6.52 14.03
N ASP A 387 15.63 -6.29 13.06
CA ASP A 387 15.54 -5.18 12.12
C ASP A 387 15.41 -5.71 10.70
N VAL A 388 14.35 -5.30 9.99
CA VAL A 388 14.12 -5.71 8.60
C VAL A 388 15.24 -5.26 7.67
N ASN A 389 15.99 -4.21 8.01
CA ASN A 389 17.10 -3.72 7.21
C ASN A 389 18.23 -4.76 7.07
N GLU A 390 18.32 -5.74 7.99
CA GLU A 390 19.22 -6.90 7.85
C GLU A 390 18.92 -7.73 6.59
N LEU A 391 17.69 -7.64 6.05
CA LEU A 391 17.26 -8.33 4.84
C LEU A 391 17.48 -7.51 3.56
N TYR A 392 17.73 -6.21 3.67
CA TYR A 392 17.71 -5.28 2.55
C TYR A 392 19.09 -5.10 1.93
N GLU A 393 19.12 -5.14 0.61
CA GLU A 393 20.29 -4.89 -0.23
C GLU A 393 19.98 -3.75 -1.19
N ALA A 394 21.01 -2.98 -1.59
CA ALA A 394 20.88 -2.04 -2.69
C ALA A 394 20.50 -2.80 -3.97
N LEU A 395 19.49 -2.31 -4.71
CA LEU A 395 18.93 -3.08 -5.85
C LEU A 395 19.91 -3.30 -7.01
N ASP A 396 20.91 -2.43 -7.13
CA ASP A 396 22.01 -2.52 -8.09
C ASP A 396 23.14 -3.46 -7.64
N GLU A 397 23.16 -3.86 -6.37
CA GLU A 397 24.14 -4.79 -5.80
C GLU A 397 23.53 -6.17 -5.47
N ARG A 398 22.20 -6.23 -5.35
CA ARG A 398 21.46 -7.46 -4.99
C ARG A 398 21.65 -8.55 -6.04
N VAL A 399 22.05 -9.73 -5.58
CA VAL A 399 22.09 -10.94 -6.42
C VAL A 399 20.68 -11.40 -6.77
N MET A 400 20.46 -11.77 -8.03
CA MET A 400 19.18 -12.36 -8.44
C MET A 400 19.01 -13.74 -7.80
N ALA A 401 17.95 -13.90 -7.00
CA ALA A 401 17.82 -15.04 -6.09
C ALA A 401 17.10 -16.26 -6.70
N GLY A 402 16.63 -16.19 -7.95
CA GLY A 402 15.89 -17.28 -8.57
C GLY A 402 14.40 -17.35 -8.22
N PHE A 403 13.94 -16.53 -7.26
CA PHE A 403 12.60 -16.60 -6.66
C PHE A 403 11.78 -15.35 -7.01
N GLY A 404 10.48 -15.51 -7.29
CA GLY A 404 9.56 -14.39 -7.56
C GLY A 404 9.12 -14.26 -9.03
N GLY A 405 9.69 -15.05 -9.95
CA GLY A 405 9.29 -15.05 -11.36
C GLY A 405 9.30 -13.64 -11.98
N VAL A 406 8.20 -13.23 -12.61
CA VAL A 406 8.07 -11.88 -13.20
C VAL A 406 8.30 -10.74 -12.20
N ALA A 407 8.10 -10.94 -10.89
CA ALA A 407 8.40 -9.91 -9.90
C ALA A 407 9.92 -9.67 -9.75
N GLU A 408 10.72 -10.73 -9.88
CA GLU A 408 12.18 -10.65 -9.85
C GLU A 408 12.74 -10.11 -11.17
N TYR A 409 12.23 -10.60 -12.32
CA TYR A 409 12.85 -10.37 -13.62
C TYR A 409 12.15 -9.32 -14.49
N GLY A 410 10.84 -9.16 -14.35
CA GLY A 410 10.02 -8.29 -15.20
C GLY A 410 9.78 -6.89 -14.63
N ILE A 411 9.84 -6.73 -13.30
CA ILE A 411 9.58 -5.44 -12.67
C ILE A 411 10.86 -4.60 -12.63
N THR A 412 10.72 -3.35 -13.06
CA THR A 412 11.81 -2.35 -13.06
C THR A 412 12.21 -1.94 -11.65
N VAL A 413 13.32 -1.21 -11.52
CA VAL A 413 13.87 -0.64 -10.27
C VAL A 413 13.01 0.46 -9.63
N ARG A 414 11.71 0.48 -9.90
CA ARG A 414 10.69 1.33 -9.26
C ARG A 414 9.94 0.60 -8.15
N TRP A 415 10.10 -0.71 -8.04
CA TRP A 415 9.56 -1.52 -6.97
C TRP A 415 10.72 -2.14 -6.18
N ASP A 416 10.56 -2.22 -4.87
CA ASP A 416 11.62 -2.70 -3.98
C ASP A 416 11.67 -4.23 -3.98
N LYS A 417 12.60 -4.80 -4.74
CA LYS A 417 12.76 -6.25 -4.89
C LYS A 417 13.22 -6.95 -3.61
N ASN A 418 13.62 -6.20 -2.57
CA ASN A 418 13.90 -6.79 -1.27
C ASN A 418 12.66 -7.45 -0.65
N PHE A 419 11.45 -7.03 -1.02
CA PHE A 419 10.20 -7.68 -0.61
C PHE A 419 10.11 -9.15 -1.03
N LEU A 420 10.81 -9.58 -2.09
CA LEU A 420 10.86 -11.00 -2.46
C LEU A 420 11.58 -11.85 -1.42
N LYS A 421 12.59 -11.31 -0.75
CA LYS A 421 13.27 -12.01 0.35
C LYS A 421 12.32 -12.18 1.55
N ILE A 422 11.52 -11.15 1.86
CA ILE A 422 10.47 -11.24 2.88
C ILE A 422 9.46 -12.34 2.52
N VAL A 423 8.90 -12.31 1.31
CA VAL A 423 7.92 -13.34 0.85
C VAL A 423 8.52 -14.73 0.91
N ARG A 424 9.77 -14.89 0.49
CA ARG A 424 10.47 -16.17 0.55
C ARG A 424 10.62 -16.69 1.99
N LEU A 425 11.00 -15.82 2.93
CA LEU A 425 11.13 -16.19 4.34
C LEU A 425 9.78 -16.54 4.99
N LEU A 426 8.66 -15.92 4.58
CA LEU A 426 7.32 -16.30 5.02
C LEU A 426 6.99 -17.77 4.70
N LEU A 427 7.59 -18.32 3.65
CA LEU A 427 7.39 -19.70 3.20
C LEU A 427 8.48 -20.64 3.73
N GLU A 428 9.76 -20.32 3.51
CA GLU A 428 10.88 -21.21 3.81
C GLU A 428 11.01 -21.57 5.29
N ARG A 429 10.65 -20.67 6.20
CA ARG A 429 10.65 -20.94 7.64
C ARG A 429 9.58 -21.94 8.08
N ARG A 430 8.65 -22.33 7.20
CA ARG A 430 7.56 -23.26 7.51
C ARG A 430 8.04 -24.69 7.30
N SER A 431 8.00 -25.51 8.35
CA SER A 431 8.50 -26.89 8.35
C SER A 431 7.98 -27.77 7.20
N ARG A 432 6.73 -27.52 6.76
CA ARG A 432 6.04 -28.24 5.68
C ARG A 432 6.29 -27.69 4.26
N PHE A 433 7.20 -26.73 4.09
CA PHE A 433 7.54 -26.17 2.78
C PHE A 433 8.96 -26.50 2.36
N ALA A 434 9.17 -26.95 1.13
CA ALA A 434 10.49 -27.07 0.52
C ALA A 434 10.52 -26.34 -0.82
N LEU A 435 11.67 -25.77 -1.18
CA LEU A 435 11.87 -25.05 -2.43
C LEU A 435 13.08 -25.62 -3.18
N HIS A 436 12.89 -25.97 -4.44
CA HIS A 436 13.96 -26.47 -5.31
C HIS A 436 14.02 -25.68 -6.62
N GLY A 437 15.16 -25.07 -6.91
CA GLY A 437 15.43 -24.47 -8.21
C GLY A 437 16.09 -25.44 -9.20
N GLY A 438 16.14 -25.07 -10.47
CA GLY A 438 16.77 -25.85 -11.54
C GLY A 438 15.99 -27.11 -11.93
N VAL A 439 14.72 -27.22 -11.52
CA VAL A 439 13.86 -28.37 -11.81
C VAL A 439 12.85 -27.98 -12.88
N ARG A 440 13.11 -28.36 -14.13
CA ARG A 440 12.21 -28.08 -15.25
C ARG A 440 11.06 -29.10 -15.26
N PHE A 441 9.85 -28.64 -14.97
CA PHE A 441 8.66 -29.48 -15.10
C PHE A 441 8.35 -29.81 -16.57
N GLY A 442 8.03 -31.08 -16.85
CA GLY A 442 7.95 -31.64 -18.21
C GLY A 442 9.30 -32.01 -18.83
N GLY A 443 10.41 -31.90 -18.07
CA GLY A 443 11.74 -32.33 -18.49
C GLY A 443 12.47 -33.13 -17.42
N THR A 444 12.92 -32.45 -16.36
CA THR A 444 13.59 -33.09 -15.21
C THR A 444 12.61 -33.90 -14.36
N LEU A 445 11.41 -33.35 -14.18
CA LEU A 445 10.30 -33.99 -13.49
C LEU A 445 9.05 -33.83 -14.34
N ASP A 446 8.38 -34.91 -14.67
CA ASP A 446 7.11 -34.88 -15.39
C ASP A 446 5.93 -35.23 -14.47
N VAL A 447 4.73 -35.33 -15.05
CA VAL A 447 3.49 -35.62 -14.30
C VAL A 447 3.57 -36.99 -13.63
N ALA A 448 4.02 -38.02 -14.36
CA ALA A 448 4.10 -39.38 -13.84
C ALA A 448 5.10 -39.47 -12.68
N GLY A 449 6.32 -38.92 -12.88
CA GLY A 449 7.36 -38.88 -11.85
C GLY A 449 6.93 -38.11 -10.60
N ALA A 450 6.17 -37.02 -10.74
CA ALA A 450 5.64 -36.31 -9.58
C ALA A 450 4.67 -37.18 -8.76
N PHE A 451 3.76 -37.91 -9.41
CA PHE A 451 2.86 -38.83 -8.71
C PHE A 451 3.61 -40.04 -8.12
N GLU A 452 4.66 -40.53 -8.77
CA GLU A 452 5.53 -41.61 -8.24
C GLU A 452 6.31 -41.17 -6.98
N LEU A 453 6.75 -39.91 -6.90
CA LEU A 453 7.30 -39.30 -5.68
C LEU A 453 6.22 -39.10 -4.58
N GLY A 454 4.96 -39.33 -4.94
CA GLY A 454 3.80 -39.38 -4.05
C GLY A 454 3.15 -38.03 -3.78
N PHE A 455 3.32 -37.05 -4.67
CA PHE A 455 2.50 -35.85 -4.64
C PHE A 455 1.04 -36.21 -4.91
N ASP A 456 0.10 -35.63 -4.16
CA ASP A 456 -1.34 -35.84 -4.36
C ASP A 456 -1.90 -34.88 -5.43
N HIS A 457 -1.26 -33.72 -5.60
CA HIS A 457 -1.67 -32.70 -6.54
C HIS A 457 -0.47 -31.97 -7.15
N ILE A 458 -0.66 -31.50 -8.38
CA ILE A 458 0.28 -30.65 -9.10
C ILE A 458 -0.44 -29.36 -9.47
N ALA A 459 0.11 -28.22 -9.05
CA ALA A 459 -0.37 -26.90 -9.42
C ALA A 459 0.59 -26.25 -10.41
N LEU A 460 0.09 -25.90 -11.60
CA LEU A 460 0.88 -25.22 -12.63
C LEU A 460 0.79 -23.71 -12.42
N CYS A 461 1.88 -23.13 -11.90
CA CYS A 461 2.03 -21.70 -11.62
C CYS A 461 3.25 -21.11 -12.36
N ALA A 462 3.65 -21.73 -13.47
CA ALA A 462 4.89 -21.43 -14.20
C ALA A 462 4.89 -20.08 -14.93
N GLY A 463 3.74 -19.40 -14.99
CA GLY A 463 3.57 -18.21 -15.82
C GLY A 463 3.42 -18.58 -17.30
N ALA A 464 3.57 -17.58 -18.17
CA ALA A 464 3.54 -17.72 -19.62
C ALA A 464 4.96 -17.69 -20.20
#